data_AF-A0A9W7EU84-F1
#
_entry.id   AF-A0A9W7EU84-F1
#
_cell.length_a   1.000
_cell.length_b   1.000
_cell.length_c   1.000
_cell.angle_alpha   90.00
_cell.angle_beta   90.00
_cell.angle_gamma   90.00
#
_symmetry.space_group_name_H-M   'P 1'
#
loop_
_entity.id
_entity.type
_entity.pdbx_description
1 polymer ?
#
loop_
_entity_poly.entity_id
_entity_poly.type
_entity_poly.pdbx_seq_one_letter_code
_entity_poly.pdbx_strand_id
1 'polypeptide(L)'
;MAHSLNPQWGTMHVGLCTLDGDGRTTMLAWGVCAAEDTKCYIRFLRDLKDYELPSLSGNDEPVKVFEKIMNKPEHIVISDRDKGIVPDIQEVFPRAGKKHCMWHVKENIKKKIGGANNWDETLNDLVSEAWKAPTEQEFNAAMKDIMNWDRKGKRGKRGTGHKVWEYLCKIPVEEWALWPIADSIKLYGQVVSTQIEGLNNTYKDARKNNPTEVFEWINDWCFKELSARQEKAAERKYKGELLTESAAKMLEHEKEESACYRVAGGIINPGYVVHRNGQQDRIDRRRVDWEAGTCTCYRPQQYAGGRKGERVGAEEE
;
A
#
# COMPACT_ATOMS: atom_id res chain seq x y z
N MET A 1 -4.84 -4.37 6.98
CA MET A 1 -5.32 -5.06 8.19
C MET A 1 -4.13 -5.70 8.87
N ALA A 2 -4.00 -5.49 10.17
CA ALA A 2 -2.95 -6.04 11.00
C ALA A 2 -3.59 -6.90 12.10
N HIS A 3 -2.86 -7.89 12.61
CA HIS A 3 -3.29 -8.62 13.77
C HIS A 3 -2.11 -8.99 14.68
N SER A 4 -2.42 -9.32 15.92
CA SER A 4 -1.44 -9.81 16.87
C SER A 4 -2.09 -10.69 17.90
N LEU A 5 -1.50 -11.86 18.14
CA LEU A 5 -1.84 -12.72 19.26
C LEU A 5 -1.26 -12.17 20.57
N ASN A 6 -2.05 -12.23 21.63
CA ASN A 6 -1.63 -12.07 23.01
C ASN A 6 -1.63 -13.46 23.67
N PRO A 7 -0.46 -14.13 23.74
CA PRO A 7 -0.38 -15.51 24.23
C PRO A 7 -0.74 -15.64 25.72
N GLN A 8 -0.66 -14.56 26.50
CA GLN A 8 -1.01 -14.58 27.93
C GLN A 8 -2.52 -14.70 28.15
N TRP A 9 -3.32 -14.08 27.28
CA TRP A 9 -4.78 -14.02 27.43
C TRP A 9 -5.52 -14.86 26.37
N GLY A 10 -4.78 -15.48 25.44
CA GLY A 10 -5.36 -16.26 24.35
C GLY A 10 -6.22 -15.42 23.41
N THR A 11 -6.05 -14.10 23.37
CA THR A 11 -6.82 -13.19 22.52
C THR A 11 -5.98 -12.69 21.35
N MET A 12 -6.65 -12.33 20.26
CA MET A 12 -6.03 -11.71 19.10
C MET A 12 -6.58 -10.30 18.92
N HIS A 13 -5.69 -9.31 18.85
CA HIS A 13 -6.06 -7.97 18.40
C HIS A 13 -6.09 -7.93 16.87
N VAL A 14 -7.13 -7.31 16.30
CA VAL A 14 -7.24 -7.03 14.87
C VAL A 14 -7.42 -5.53 14.68
N GLY A 15 -6.67 -4.94 13.75
CA GLY A 15 -6.72 -3.53 13.41
C GLY A 15 -6.92 -3.31 11.92
N LEU A 16 -7.84 -2.43 11.57
CA LEU A 16 -7.97 -1.84 10.25
C LEU A 16 -7.36 -0.45 10.28
N CYS A 17 -6.37 -0.22 9.44
CA CYS A 17 -5.63 1.03 9.39
C CYS A 17 -5.57 1.55 7.96
N THR A 18 -5.54 2.87 7.83
CA THR A 18 -5.31 3.59 6.58
C THR A 18 -4.23 4.64 6.79
N LEU A 19 -3.93 5.39 5.73
CA LEU A 19 -3.12 6.59 5.82
C LEU A 19 -3.99 7.83 5.63
N ASP A 20 -3.66 8.88 6.36
CA ASP A 20 -4.22 10.20 6.13
C ASP A 20 -3.45 10.96 5.03
N GLY A 21 -3.87 12.19 4.73
CA GLY A 21 -3.22 13.05 3.73
C GLY A 21 -1.81 13.53 4.10
N ASP A 22 -1.34 13.26 5.32
CA ASP A 22 0.05 13.50 5.74
C ASP A 22 0.89 12.21 5.66
N GLY A 23 0.31 11.09 5.20
CA GLY A 23 0.98 9.79 5.17
C GLY A 23 1.12 9.16 6.56
N ARG A 24 0.33 9.59 7.56
CA ARG A 24 0.37 9.03 8.91
C ARG A 24 -0.60 7.86 9.05
N THR A 25 -0.17 6.81 9.75
CA THR A 25 -1.03 5.67 10.06
C THR A 25 -2.20 6.11 10.92
N THR A 26 -3.40 5.74 10.50
CA THR A 26 -4.66 6.04 11.18
C THR A 26 -5.40 4.74 11.42
N MET A 27 -5.74 4.45 12.68
CA MET A 27 -6.63 3.35 13.00
C MET A 27 -8.06 3.76 12.61
N LEU A 28 -8.67 3.02 11.70
CA LEU A 28 -10.07 3.22 11.30
C LEU A 28 -11.01 2.41 12.19
N ALA A 29 -10.61 1.18 12.50
CA ALA A 29 -11.35 0.30 13.37
C ALA A 29 -10.44 -0.76 13.96
N TRP A 30 -10.86 -1.37 15.06
CA TRP A 30 -10.11 -2.39 15.75
C TRP A 30 -11.05 -3.26 16.57
N GLY A 31 -10.58 -4.44 16.96
CA GLY A 31 -11.33 -5.38 17.76
C GLY A 31 -10.45 -6.42 18.41
N VAL A 32 -11.05 -7.16 19.35
CA VAL A 32 -10.43 -8.29 20.03
C VAL A 32 -11.20 -9.55 19.65
N CYS A 33 -10.47 -10.53 19.15
CA CYS A 33 -10.95 -11.83 18.72
C CYS A 33 -10.46 -12.92 19.68
N ALA A 34 -11.21 -14.01 19.80
CA ALA A 34 -10.87 -15.11 20.69
C ALA A 34 -9.78 -16.05 20.14
N ALA A 35 -9.54 -16.04 18.82
CA ALA A 35 -8.54 -16.90 18.18
C ALA A 35 -8.09 -16.31 16.83
N GLU A 36 -6.91 -16.73 16.39
CA GLU A 36 -6.38 -16.46 15.05
C GLU A 36 -7.00 -17.44 14.03
N ASP A 37 -8.29 -17.26 13.73
CA ASP A 37 -9.02 -18.10 12.80
C ASP A 37 -9.94 -17.31 11.84
N THR A 38 -10.31 -17.98 10.75
CA THR A 38 -11.22 -17.49 9.71
C THR A 38 -12.53 -16.93 10.27
N LYS A 39 -13.12 -17.59 11.28
CA LYS A 39 -14.42 -17.18 11.81
C LYS A 39 -14.32 -15.83 12.51
N CYS A 40 -13.22 -15.61 13.24
CA CYS A 40 -12.95 -14.36 13.94
C CYS A 40 -12.75 -13.20 12.96
N TYR A 41 -11.98 -13.39 11.89
CA TYR A 41 -11.76 -12.34 10.89
C TYR A 41 -13.03 -12.03 10.09
N ILE A 42 -13.79 -13.04 9.64
CA ILE A 42 -15.09 -12.83 8.99
C ILE A 42 -16.02 -12.05 9.91
N ARG A 43 -16.09 -12.42 11.20
CA ARG A 43 -16.94 -11.73 12.15
C ARG A 43 -16.57 -10.26 12.27
N PHE A 44 -15.30 -9.96 12.50
CA PHE A 44 -14.80 -8.59 12.56
C PHE A 44 -15.15 -7.81 11.28
N LEU A 45 -14.92 -8.39 10.11
CA LEU A 45 -15.20 -7.75 8.84
C LEU A 45 -16.70 -7.51 8.58
N ARG A 46 -17.56 -8.47 8.95
CA ARG A 46 -19.02 -8.31 8.84
C ARG A 46 -19.53 -7.24 9.79
N ASP A 47 -19.05 -7.24 11.03
CA ASP A 47 -19.39 -6.20 12.01
C ASP A 47 -18.99 -4.81 11.48
N LEU A 48 -17.83 -4.67 10.80
CA LEU A 48 -17.47 -3.43 10.12
C LEU A 48 -18.39 -3.10 8.96
N LYS A 49 -18.68 -4.07 8.08
CA LYS A 49 -19.55 -3.87 6.92
C LYS A 49 -20.93 -3.37 7.33
N ASP A 50 -21.49 -3.96 8.38
CA ASP A 50 -22.81 -3.64 8.91
C ASP A 50 -22.80 -2.49 9.93
N TYR A 51 -21.62 -1.92 10.24
CA TYR A 51 -21.52 -0.77 11.12
C TYR A 51 -22.14 0.47 10.49
N GLU A 52 -23.23 0.93 11.10
CA GLU A 52 -23.97 2.11 10.69
C GLU A 52 -23.57 3.31 11.53
N LEU A 53 -23.09 4.36 10.86
CA LEU A 53 -22.91 5.66 11.50
C LEU A 53 -24.22 6.44 11.40
N PRO A 54 -24.71 7.02 12.53
CA PRO A 54 -25.83 7.94 12.50
C PRO A 54 -25.52 9.10 11.55
N SER A 55 -26.52 9.57 10.81
CA SER A 55 -26.34 10.77 10.01
C SER A 55 -26.01 11.96 10.93
N LEU A 56 -24.90 12.64 10.62
CA LEU A 56 -24.49 13.87 11.30
C LEU A 56 -25.46 15.04 11.03
N SER A 57 -26.28 14.96 9.98
CA SER A 57 -27.26 15.99 9.59
C SER A 57 -28.65 15.78 10.20
N GLY A 58 -28.89 14.65 10.87
CA GLY A 58 -30.17 14.30 11.53
C GLY A 58 -31.33 13.94 10.59
N ASN A 59 -31.22 14.20 9.28
CA ASN A 59 -32.29 13.97 8.28
C ASN A 59 -31.98 12.84 7.29
N ASP A 60 -30.78 12.25 7.34
CA ASP A 60 -30.41 11.15 6.44
C ASP A 60 -30.44 9.80 7.17
N GLU A 61 -30.76 8.74 6.41
CA GLU A 61 -30.67 7.36 6.86
C GLU A 61 -29.25 7.00 7.34
N PRO A 62 -29.11 6.10 8.33
CA PRO A 62 -27.82 5.59 8.77
C PRO A 62 -26.98 5.08 7.60
N VAL A 63 -25.68 5.36 7.63
CA VAL A 63 -24.77 5.02 6.54
C VAL A 63 -23.83 3.88 6.96
N LYS A 64 -23.85 2.80 6.19
CA LYS A 64 -22.82 1.74 6.23
C LYS A 64 -21.51 2.24 5.64
N VAL A 65 -20.78 3.02 6.42
CA VAL A 65 -19.60 3.76 5.95
C VAL A 65 -18.50 2.82 5.45
N PHE A 66 -18.22 1.73 6.17
CA PHE A 66 -17.20 0.78 5.74
C PHE A 66 -17.60 -0.01 4.51
N GLU A 67 -18.87 -0.36 4.33
CA GLU A 67 -19.32 -0.97 3.08
C GLU A 67 -19.10 -0.02 1.89
N LYS A 68 -19.52 1.24 2.03
CA LYS A 68 -19.36 2.27 0.97
C LYS A 68 -17.91 2.59 0.67
N ILE A 69 -17.02 2.53 1.67
CA ILE A 69 -15.60 2.83 1.50
C ILE A 69 -14.88 1.58 0.99
N MET A 70 -14.98 0.44 1.65
CA MET A 70 -14.11 -0.71 1.38
C MET A 70 -14.56 -1.53 0.17
N ASN A 71 -15.88 -1.65 -0.11
CA ASN A 71 -16.39 -2.53 -1.15
C ASN A 71 -16.38 -1.89 -2.56
N LYS A 72 -15.19 -1.44 -2.99
CA LYS A 72 -14.98 -0.73 -4.26
C LYS A 72 -13.86 -1.36 -5.07
N PRO A 73 -14.02 -1.50 -6.41
CA PRO A 73 -12.97 -2.05 -7.29
C PRO A 73 -11.69 -1.24 -7.29
N GLU A 74 -11.76 0.05 -6.96
CA GLU A 74 -10.59 0.94 -6.90
C GLU A 74 -9.83 0.83 -5.57
N HIS A 75 -10.31 0.04 -4.60
CA HIS A 75 -9.72 -0.05 -3.27
C HIS A 75 -9.05 -1.40 -3.06
N ILE A 76 -7.93 -1.42 -2.36
CA ILE A 76 -7.19 -2.65 -2.03
C ILE A 76 -7.08 -2.78 -0.53
N VAL A 77 -7.43 -3.95 -0.02
CA VAL A 77 -7.11 -4.35 1.34
C VAL A 77 -5.77 -5.09 1.32
N ILE A 78 -4.79 -4.52 2.01
CA ILE A 78 -3.49 -5.15 2.25
C ILE A 78 -3.56 -5.89 3.58
N SER A 79 -3.23 -7.18 3.59
CA SER A 79 -3.24 -8.02 4.78
C SER A 79 -2.06 -8.97 4.84
N ASP A 80 -1.85 -9.57 6.00
CA ASP A 80 -0.87 -10.65 6.17
C ASP A 80 -1.32 -11.90 5.40
N ARG A 81 -0.41 -12.86 5.24
CA ARG A 81 -0.65 -14.11 4.49
C ARG A 81 -1.14 -15.24 5.39
N ASP A 82 -1.68 -14.93 6.57
CA ASP A 82 -2.18 -15.95 7.46
C ASP A 82 -3.47 -16.56 6.92
N LYS A 83 -3.61 -17.86 7.14
CA LYS A 83 -4.54 -18.73 6.42
C LYS A 83 -6.02 -18.33 6.60
N GLY A 84 -6.32 -17.55 7.64
CA GLY A 84 -7.65 -17.00 7.89
C GLY A 84 -7.98 -15.76 7.06
N ILE A 85 -7.13 -14.73 7.06
CA ILE A 85 -7.50 -13.37 6.62
C ILE A 85 -7.82 -13.28 5.11
N VAL A 86 -7.12 -14.05 4.28
CA VAL A 86 -7.10 -13.85 2.81
C VAL A 86 -8.43 -14.24 2.13
N PRO A 87 -9.03 -15.43 2.41
CA PRO A 87 -10.37 -15.75 1.89
C PRO A 87 -11.46 -14.78 2.39
N ASP A 88 -11.31 -14.28 3.62
CA ASP A 88 -12.39 -13.61 4.36
C ASP A 88 -12.72 -12.21 3.83
N ILE A 89 -11.71 -11.50 3.31
CA ILE A 89 -11.90 -10.15 2.76
C ILE A 89 -12.80 -10.20 1.51
N GLN A 90 -12.58 -11.17 0.62
CA GLN A 90 -13.36 -11.29 -0.61
C GLN A 90 -14.79 -11.79 -0.35
N GLU A 91 -14.99 -12.56 0.72
CA GLU A 91 -16.33 -12.96 1.15
C GLU A 91 -17.17 -11.74 1.60
N VAL A 92 -16.57 -10.83 2.37
CA VAL A 92 -17.30 -9.69 2.94
C VAL A 92 -17.35 -8.49 2.00
N PHE A 93 -16.23 -8.20 1.32
CA PHE A 93 -16.03 -7.09 0.39
C PHE A 93 -15.60 -7.60 -1.00
N PRO A 94 -16.49 -8.26 -1.75
CA PRO A 94 -16.16 -8.95 -3.00
C PRO A 94 -15.69 -8.02 -4.13
N ARG A 95 -15.93 -6.70 -4.01
CA ARG A 95 -15.48 -5.73 -5.01
C ARG A 95 -14.11 -5.17 -4.69
N ALA A 96 -13.63 -5.30 -3.46
CA ALA A 96 -12.31 -4.78 -3.10
C ALA A 96 -11.21 -5.63 -3.73
N GLY A 97 -10.12 -5.02 -4.18
CA GLY A 97 -8.88 -5.75 -4.44
C GLY A 97 -8.27 -6.28 -3.15
N LYS A 98 -7.44 -7.32 -3.26
CA LYS A 98 -6.64 -7.85 -2.14
C LYS A 98 -5.17 -7.88 -2.50
N LYS A 99 -4.31 -7.60 -1.52
CA LYS A 99 -2.87 -7.82 -1.64
C LYS A 99 -2.27 -8.35 -0.35
N HIS A 100 -1.23 -9.15 -0.50
CA HIS A 100 -0.36 -9.54 0.58
C HIS A 100 0.56 -8.40 0.98
N CYS A 101 0.69 -8.21 2.28
CA CYS A 101 1.70 -7.40 2.91
C CYS A 101 3.08 -7.90 2.48
N MET A 102 3.81 -7.10 1.70
CA MET A 102 5.11 -7.52 1.17
C MET A 102 6.17 -7.64 2.26
N TRP A 103 6.08 -6.86 3.35
CA TRP A 103 6.98 -7.07 4.48
C TRP A 103 6.88 -8.51 4.98
N HIS A 104 5.66 -9.04 5.14
CA HIS A 104 5.43 -10.44 5.49
C HIS A 104 5.88 -11.43 4.40
N VAL A 105 5.71 -11.09 3.11
CA VAL A 105 6.25 -11.91 2.02
C VAL A 105 7.78 -12.02 2.12
N LYS A 106 8.47 -10.89 2.34
CA LYS A 106 9.93 -10.83 2.52
C LYS A 106 10.40 -11.53 3.80
N GLU A 107 9.71 -11.37 4.91
CA GLU A 107 10.01 -12.07 6.15
C GLU A 107 9.83 -13.58 6.01
N ASN A 108 8.80 -14.03 5.30
CA ASN A 108 8.61 -15.44 4.99
C ASN A 108 9.75 -15.98 4.11
N ILE A 109 10.21 -15.20 3.13
CA ILE A 109 11.37 -15.55 2.30
C ILE A 109 12.63 -15.67 3.18
N LYS A 110 12.91 -14.67 4.02
CA LYS A 110 14.07 -14.68 4.95
C LYS A 110 14.04 -15.90 5.86
N LYS A 111 12.90 -16.16 6.50
CA LYS A 111 12.71 -17.28 7.44
C LYS A 111 12.87 -18.65 6.76
N LYS A 112 12.27 -18.84 5.58
CA LYS A 112 12.23 -20.14 4.88
C LYS A 112 13.48 -20.44 4.06
N ILE A 113 14.13 -19.42 3.51
CA ILE A 113 15.19 -19.58 2.50
C ILE A 113 16.53 -19.04 3.00
N GLY A 114 16.54 -17.84 3.59
CA GLY A 114 17.76 -17.18 4.02
C GLY A 114 18.34 -17.75 5.31
N GLY A 115 17.51 -18.24 6.23
CA GLY A 115 17.91 -18.42 7.62
C GLY A 115 18.16 -17.05 8.29
N ALA A 116 17.99 -16.96 9.61
CA ALA A 116 17.93 -15.67 10.32
C ALA A 116 19.16 -14.75 10.11
N ASN A 117 20.33 -15.30 9.76
CA ASN A 117 21.59 -14.56 9.70
C ASN A 117 22.27 -14.52 8.31
N ASN A 118 21.62 -15.00 7.25
CA ASN A 118 22.27 -15.13 5.92
C ASN A 118 21.53 -14.45 4.78
N TRP A 119 20.56 -13.59 5.08
CA TRP A 119 19.84 -12.78 4.10
C TRP A 119 20.78 -11.81 3.37
N ASP A 120 20.49 -11.51 2.11
CA ASP A 120 21.29 -10.61 1.28
C ASP A 120 20.49 -9.39 0.87
N GLU A 121 20.99 -8.20 1.17
CA GLU A 121 20.28 -6.95 0.86
C GLU A 121 20.16 -6.71 -0.64
N THR A 122 21.14 -7.15 -1.45
CA THR A 122 21.01 -7.00 -2.91
C THR A 122 19.87 -7.84 -3.46
N LEU A 123 19.61 -9.01 -2.86
CA LEU A 123 18.46 -9.84 -3.21
C LEU A 123 17.14 -9.23 -2.71
N ASN A 124 17.15 -8.57 -1.54
CA ASN A 124 16.02 -7.80 -1.03
C ASN A 124 15.63 -6.65 -1.96
N ASP A 125 16.62 -5.95 -2.52
CA ASP A 125 16.42 -4.86 -3.46
C ASP A 125 15.78 -5.37 -4.75
N LEU A 126 16.29 -6.47 -5.32
CA LEU A 126 15.68 -7.10 -6.49
C LEU A 126 14.22 -7.56 -6.26
N VAL A 127 13.91 -8.11 -5.08
CA VAL A 127 12.52 -8.43 -4.70
C VAL A 127 11.67 -7.15 -4.61
N SER A 128 12.25 -6.05 -4.11
CA SER A 128 11.57 -4.74 -4.06
C SER A 128 11.31 -4.19 -5.45
N GLU A 129 12.26 -4.33 -6.37
CA GLU A 129 12.15 -3.91 -7.76
C GLU A 129 11.05 -4.70 -8.47
N ALA A 130 11.05 -6.03 -8.34
CA ALA A 130 10.00 -6.87 -8.92
C ALA A 130 8.62 -6.48 -8.40
N TRP A 131 8.49 -6.30 -7.09
CA TRP A 131 7.23 -5.87 -6.48
C TRP A 131 6.73 -4.52 -7.00
N LYS A 132 7.60 -3.51 -7.01
CA LYS A 132 7.26 -2.13 -7.34
C LYS A 132 7.20 -1.89 -8.85
N ALA A 133 7.57 -2.87 -9.67
CA ALA A 133 7.57 -2.75 -11.12
C ALA A 133 6.17 -2.34 -11.62
N PRO A 134 6.03 -1.14 -12.22
CA PRO A 134 4.75 -0.71 -12.78
C PRO A 134 4.41 -1.44 -14.09
N THR A 135 5.40 -2.06 -14.75
CA THR A 135 5.19 -2.75 -16.02
C THR A 135 5.57 -4.22 -15.93
N GLU A 136 4.90 -5.06 -16.74
CA GLU A 136 5.21 -6.49 -16.85
C GLU A 136 6.66 -6.73 -17.31
N GLN A 137 7.18 -5.86 -18.20
CA GLN A 137 8.55 -5.96 -18.70
C GLN A 137 9.59 -5.77 -17.59
N GLU A 138 9.42 -4.73 -16.76
CA GLU A 138 10.29 -4.48 -15.61
C GLU A 138 10.16 -5.57 -14.55
N PHE A 139 8.94 -6.05 -14.31
CA PHE A 139 8.68 -7.17 -13.43
C PHE A 139 9.44 -8.42 -13.87
N ASN A 140 9.31 -8.80 -15.14
CA ASN A 140 9.96 -9.96 -15.72
C ASN A 140 11.50 -9.82 -15.72
N ALA A 141 12.01 -8.61 -15.96
CA ALA A 141 13.45 -8.33 -15.85
C ALA A 141 13.96 -8.53 -14.42
N ALA A 142 13.28 -7.96 -13.42
CA ALA A 142 13.64 -8.13 -12.02
C ALA A 142 13.52 -9.60 -11.56
N MET A 143 12.46 -10.30 -11.94
CA MET A 143 12.29 -11.74 -11.66
C MET A 143 13.41 -12.59 -12.26
N LYS A 144 13.87 -12.24 -13.47
CA LYS A 144 15.03 -12.89 -14.11
C LYS A 144 16.33 -12.60 -13.37
N ASP A 145 16.52 -11.38 -12.86
CA ASP A 145 17.69 -11.03 -12.05
C ASP A 145 17.68 -11.75 -10.69
N ILE A 146 16.52 -11.90 -10.03
CA ILE A 146 16.36 -12.74 -8.83
C ILE A 146 16.77 -14.18 -9.13
N MET A 147 16.23 -14.77 -10.21
CA MET A 147 16.53 -16.15 -10.61
C MET A 147 18.03 -16.37 -10.87
N ASN A 148 18.70 -15.38 -11.46
CA ASN A 148 20.11 -15.44 -11.84
C ASN A 148 21.05 -14.83 -10.79
N TRP A 149 20.54 -14.39 -9.65
CA TRP A 149 21.32 -13.68 -8.63
C TRP A 149 22.54 -14.48 -8.18
N ASP A 150 22.41 -15.81 -8.06
CA ASP A 150 23.49 -16.71 -7.64
C ASP A 150 24.69 -16.74 -8.60
N ARG A 151 24.48 -16.40 -9.88
CA ARG A 151 25.56 -16.28 -10.88
C ARG A 151 26.35 -14.98 -10.71
N LYS A 152 25.75 -13.98 -10.07
CA LYS A 152 26.32 -12.66 -9.78
C LYS A 152 26.80 -12.53 -8.32
N GLY A 153 26.44 -13.48 -7.44
CA GLY A 153 26.61 -13.41 -5.97
C GLY A 153 27.88 -14.04 -5.38
N LYS A 154 28.06 -13.85 -4.06
CA LYS A 154 29.22 -14.33 -3.27
C LYS A 154 29.26 -15.87 -3.15
N ARG A 155 30.47 -16.47 -3.18
CA ARG A 155 30.69 -17.91 -2.87
C ARG A 155 30.08 -18.24 -1.49
N GLY A 156 29.14 -19.18 -1.44
CA GLY A 156 28.48 -19.64 -0.20
C GLY A 156 26.95 -19.49 -0.15
N LYS A 157 26.35 -18.74 -1.07
CA LYS A 157 24.88 -18.53 -1.14
C LYS A 157 24.23 -19.07 -2.42
N ARG A 158 24.87 -20.01 -3.13
CA ARG A 158 24.35 -20.55 -4.40
C ARG A 158 22.99 -21.22 -4.22
N GLY A 159 22.09 -21.00 -5.18
CA GLY A 159 20.73 -21.50 -5.16
C GLY A 159 19.75 -20.66 -4.34
N THR A 160 20.19 -19.59 -3.68
CA THR A 160 19.29 -18.73 -2.89
C THR A 160 18.38 -17.94 -3.81
N GLY A 161 18.93 -17.32 -4.85
CA GLY A 161 18.16 -16.55 -5.83
C GLY A 161 17.08 -17.40 -6.50
N HIS A 162 17.45 -18.62 -6.92
CA HIS A 162 16.49 -19.56 -7.53
C HIS A 162 15.36 -19.96 -6.57
N LYS A 163 15.66 -20.25 -5.30
CA LYS A 163 14.64 -20.57 -4.28
C LYS A 163 13.69 -19.40 -4.02
N VAL A 164 14.21 -18.17 -4.00
CA VAL A 164 13.38 -16.96 -3.84
C VAL A 164 12.45 -16.81 -5.03
N TRP A 165 12.98 -16.95 -6.25
CA TRP A 165 12.18 -16.93 -7.47
C TRP A 165 11.07 -18.00 -7.44
N GLU A 166 11.41 -19.24 -7.07
CA GLU A 166 10.44 -20.34 -6.98
C GLU A 166 9.36 -20.06 -5.92
N TYR A 167 9.73 -19.46 -4.78
CA TYR A 167 8.78 -19.06 -3.75
C TYR A 167 7.80 -17.98 -4.25
N LEU A 168 8.31 -16.96 -4.94
CA LEU A 168 7.49 -15.88 -5.50
C LEU A 168 6.53 -16.40 -6.58
N CYS A 169 6.96 -17.33 -7.44
CA CYS A 169 6.12 -17.96 -8.45
C CYS A 169 4.96 -18.80 -7.86
N LYS A 170 5.02 -19.18 -6.58
CA LYS A 170 3.92 -19.87 -5.88
C LYS A 170 2.83 -18.93 -5.36
N ILE A 171 3.03 -17.62 -5.48
CA ILE A 171 2.06 -16.61 -5.06
C ILE A 171 1.47 -15.99 -6.33
N PRO A 172 0.13 -15.94 -6.49
CA PRO A 172 -0.50 -15.25 -7.61
C PRO A 172 0.04 -13.83 -7.75
N VAL A 173 0.46 -13.45 -8.96
CA VAL A 173 1.21 -12.20 -9.17
C VAL A 173 0.39 -10.96 -8.82
N GLU A 174 -0.92 -11.02 -9.03
CA GLU A 174 -1.90 -9.99 -8.71
C GLU A 174 -1.98 -9.73 -7.20
N GLU A 175 -1.66 -10.72 -6.37
CA GLU A 175 -1.73 -10.61 -4.92
C GLU A 175 -0.48 -9.95 -4.31
N TRP A 176 0.61 -9.75 -5.04
CA TRP A 176 1.83 -9.18 -4.47
C TRP A 176 2.59 -8.17 -5.34
N ALA A 177 2.49 -8.22 -6.66
CA ALA A 177 3.19 -7.31 -7.57
C ALA A 177 2.31 -6.12 -7.98
N LEU A 178 2.92 -4.98 -8.34
CA LEU A 178 2.20 -3.78 -8.76
C LEU A 178 1.64 -3.87 -10.18
N TRP A 179 2.44 -4.33 -11.14
CA TRP A 179 2.11 -4.25 -12.57
C TRP A 179 0.69 -4.71 -12.96
N PRO A 180 0.08 -5.77 -12.38
CA PRO A 180 -1.24 -6.24 -12.83
C PRO A 180 -2.37 -5.25 -12.55
N ILE A 181 -2.13 -4.27 -11.67
CA ILE A 181 -3.13 -3.29 -11.23
C ILE A 181 -2.68 -1.85 -11.44
N ALA A 182 -1.52 -1.64 -12.07
CA ALA A 182 -0.85 -0.34 -12.15
C ALA A 182 -1.65 0.69 -12.98
N ASP A 183 -2.56 0.24 -13.83
CA ASP A 183 -3.41 1.06 -14.69
C ASP A 183 -4.84 1.25 -14.13
N SER A 184 -5.26 0.41 -13.19
CA SER A 184 -6.64 0.28 -12.74
C SER A 184 -6.86 0.80 -11.32
N ILE A 185 -5.84 0.76 -10.45
CA ILE A 185 -5.96 1.13 -9.05
C ILE A 185 -4.91 2.18 -8.67
N LYS A 186 -5.36 3.21 -7.96
CA LYS A 186 -4.49 4.29 -7.46
C LYS A 186 -3.97 3.91 -6.08
N LEU A 187 -2.65 3.74 -5.98
CA LEU A 187 -2.02 3.45 -4.71
C LEU A 187 -1.53 4.69 -3.98
N TYR A 188 -1.45 5.86 -4.63
CA TYR A 188 -0.90 7.09 -4.02
C TYR A 188 0.48 6.87 -3.39
N GLY A 189 1.33 6.08 -4.05
CA GLY A 189 2.65 5.69 -3.54
C GLY A 189 2.63 4.64 -2.44
N GLN A 190 1.45 4.15 -2.05
CA GLN A 190 1.26 3.15 -1.01
C GLN A 190 1.32 1.75 -1.59
N VAL A 191 2.55 1.33 -1.84
CA VAL A 191 2.86 -0.06 -2.13
C VAL A 191 3.26 -0.81 -0.86
N VAL A 192 3.81 -0.14 0.15
CA VAL A 192 4.46 -0.74 1.33
C VAL A 192 3.57 -0.85 2.57
N SER A 193 3.95 -1.80 3.45
CA SER A 193 3.30 -2.16 4.71
C SER A 193 4.09 -1.76 5.97
N THR A 194 5.14 -0.94 5.83
CA THR A 194 5.97 -0.48 6.96
C THR A 194 5.16 0.23 8.04
N GLN A 195 4.01 0.77 7.66
CA GLN A 195 3.07 1.50 8.52
C GLN A 195 2.30 0.57 9.46
N ILE A 196 1.97 -0.65 9.02
CA ILE A 196 1.40 -1.70 9.89
C ILE A 196 2.42 -2.13 10.94
N GLU A 197 3.69 -2.26 10.57
CA GLU A 197 4.75 -2.62 11.53
C GLU A 197 5.07 -1.51 12.51
N GLY A 198 5.06 -0.25 12.04
CA GLY A 198 5.15 0.91 12.92
C GLY A 198 4.05 0.86 13.98
N LEU A 199 2.82 0.57 13.56
CA LEU A 199 1.69 0.46 14.46
C LEU A 199 1.80 -0.74 15.41
N ASN A 200 2.14 -1.94 14.89
CA ASN A 200 2.47 -3.13 15.68
C ASN A 200 3.45 -2.77 16.81
N ASN A 201 4.51 -2.03 16.47
CA ASN A 201 5.50 -1.62 17.44
C ASN A 201 4.94 -0.60 18.45
N THR A 202 4.12 0.37 18.03
CA THR A 202 3.50 1.36 18.92
C THR A 202 2.68 0.71 20.04
N TYR A 203 1.88 -0.31 19.73
CA TYR A 203 1.05 -1.00 20.74
C TYR A 203 1.70 -2.26 21.30
N LYS A 204 3.01 -2.49 21.07
CA LYS A 204 3.71 -3.70 21.54
C LYS A 204 3.67 -3.87 23.04
N ASP A 205 3.86 -2.80 23.80
CA ASP A 205 3.83 -2.87 25.25
C ASP A 205 2.41 -2.86 25.80
N ALA A 206 1.52 -2.07 25.20
CA ALA A 206 0.10 -2.06 25.54
C ALA A 206 -0.49 -3.48 25.44
N ARG A 207 -0.15 -4.25 24.40
CA ARG A 207 -0.57 -5.64 24.20
C ARG A 207 -0.24 -6.60 25.35
N LYS A 208 0.68 -6.29 26.25
CA LYS A 208 0.99 -7.16 27.40
C LYS A 208 -0.08 -7.08 28.50
N ASN A 209 -0.88 -6.03 28.46
CA ASN A 209 -1.92 -5.74 29.43
C ASN A 209 -3.17 -6.60 29.19
N ASN A 210 -4.12 -6.54 30.12
CA ASN A 210 -5.39 -7.24 29.94
C ASN A 210 -6.25 -6.56 28.86
N PRO A 211 -7.23 -7.27 28.24
CA PRO A 211 -7.99 -6.73 27.10
C PRO A 211 -8.64 -5.36 27.33
N THR A 212 -9.11 -5.07 28.55
CA THR A 212 -9.73 -3.78 28.89
C THR A 212 -8.70 -2.66 28.90
N GLU A 213 -7.53 -2.89 29.47
CA GLU A 213 -6.43 -1.91 29.47
C GLU A 213 -5.92 -1.64 28.04
N VAL A 214 -5.86 -2.67 27.19
CA VAL A 214 -5.53 -2.48 25.77
C VAL A 214 -6.61 -1.65 25.08
N PHE A 215 -7.89 -1.89 25.41
CA PHE A 215 -9.01 -1.15 24.85
C PHE A 215 -8.90 0.35 25.17
N GLU A 216 -8.69 0.68 26.44
CA GLU A 216 -8.51 2.06 26.89
C GLU A 216 -7.28 2.71 26.24
N TRP A 217 -6.15 1.98 26.20
CA TRP A 217 -4.93 2.48 25.61
C TRP A 217 -5.09 2.81 24.11
N ILE A 218 -5.77 1.94 23.34
CA ILE A 218 -5.98 2.16 21.89
C ILE A 218 -6.85 3.40 21.69
N ASN A 219 -7.91 3.57 22.48
CA ASN A 219 -8.76 4.76 22.40
C ASN A 219 -7.98 6.03 22.72
N ASP A 220 -7.26 6.04 23.85
CA ASP A 220 -6.41 7.17 24.25
C ASP A 220 -5.41 7.54 23.17
N TRP A 221 -4.74 6.55 22.59
CA TRP A 221 -3.79 6.76 21.50
C TRP A 221 -4.49 7.35 20.26
N CYS A 222 -5.63 6.80 19.84
CA CYS A 222 -6.39 7.31 18.70
C CYS A 222 -6.83 8.77 18.92
N PHE A 223 -7.36 9.10 20.10
CA PHE A 223 -7.80 10.46 20.41
C PHE A 223 -6.64 11.46 20.47
N LYS A 224 -5.51 11.07 21.08
CA LYS A 224 -4.29 11.90 21.11
C LYS A 224 -3.78 12.19 19.69
N GLU A 225 -3.71 11.17 18.85
CA GLU A 225 -3.30 11.30 17.45
C GLU A 225 -4.26 12.20 16.65
N LEU A 226 -5.58 12.04 16.84
CA LEU A 226 -6.57 12.88 16.19
C LEU A 226 -6.48 14.34 16.66
N SER A 227 -6.32 14.59 17.96
CA SER A 227 -6.15 15.95 18.51
C SER A 227 -4.92 16.63 17.91
N ALA A 228 -3.77 15.96 17.93
CA ALA A 228 -2.53 16.48 17.38
C ALA A 228 -2.65 16.78 15.87
N ARG A 229 -3.46 16.01 15.13
CA ARG A 229 -3.74 16.27 13.70
C ARG A 229 -4.63 17.48 13.51
N GLN A 230 -5.67 17.64 14.32
CA GLN A 230 -6.55 18.80 14.27
C GLN A 230 -5.80 20.09 14.57
N GLU A 231 -4.94 20.10 15.59
CA GLU A 231 -4.07 21.23 15.93
C GLU A 231 -3.15 21.61 14.76
N LYS A 232 -2.44 20.63 14.18
CA LYS A 232 -1.59 20.87 13.00
C LYS A 232 -2.39 21.34 11.78
N ALA A 233 -3.60 20.82 11.58
CA ALA A 233 -4.47 21.28 10.49
C ALA A 233 -4.90 22.74 10.70
N ALA A 234 -5.25 23.13 11.93
CA ALA A 234 -5.61 24.50 12.27
C ALA A 234 -4.41 25.46 12.10
N GLU A 235 -3.22 25.05 12.53
CA GLU A 235 -1.98 25.83 12.36
C GLU A 235 -1.66 26.08 10.88
N ARG A 236 -1.72 25.03 10.04
CA ARG A 236 -1.51 25.15 8.59
C ARG A 236 -2.51 26.10 7.95
N LYS A 237 -3.79 25.96 8.33
CA LYS A 237 -4.86 26.84 7.85
C LYS A 237 -4.59 28.30 8.24
N TYR A 238 -4.12 28.54 9.46
CA TYR A 238 -3.75 29.87 9.93
C TYR A 238 -2.57 30.46 9.15
N LYS A 239 -1.55 29.64 8.82
CA LYS A 239 -0.41 30.06 8.00
C LYS A 239 -0.74 30.24 6.51
N GLY A 240 -1.93 29.84 6.06
CA GLY A 240 -2.31 29.86 4.65
C GLY A 240 -1.59 28.80 3.81
N GLU A 241 -1.05 27.76 4.43
CA GLU A 241 -0.37 26.66 3.74
C GLU A 241 -1.41 25.77 3.03
N LEU A 242 -1.22 25.58 1.72
CA LEU A 242 -2.12 24.77 0.89
C LEU A 242 -1.85 23.27 0.99
N LEU A 243 -0.59 22.89 1.22
CA LEU A 243 -0.15 21.50 1.21
C LEU A 243 0.22 21.02 2.60
N THR A 244 0.03 19.72 2.82
CA THR A 244 0.60 19.05 3.98
C THR A 244 2.12 19.00 3.88
N GLU A 245 2.84 18.87 4.99
CA GLU A 245 4.31 18.75 4.96
C GLU A 245 4.75 17.56 4.10
N SER A 246 4.01 16.44 4.18
CA SER A 246 4.26 15.25 3.38
C SER A 246 4.01 15.51 1.89
N ALA A 247 2.87 16.13 1.55
CA ALA A 247 2.54 16.48 0.16
C ALA A 247 3.53 17.50 -0.42
N ALA A 248 4.00 18.46 0.37
CA ALA A 248 5.01 19.43 -0.04
C ALA A 248 6.35 18.73 -0.34
N LYS A 249 6.81 17.82 0.53
CA LYS A 249 8.03 17.02 0.29
C LYS A 249 7.90 16.15 -0.96
N MET A 250 6.74 15.51 -1.15
CA MET A 250 6.47 14.73 -2.36
C MET A 250 6.54 15.61 -3.61
N LEU A 251 5.92 16.80 -3.58
CA LEU A 251 5.94 17.73 -4.71
C LEU A 251 7.37 18.18 -5.05
N GLU A 252 8.19 18.53 -4.05
CA GLU A 252 9.58 18.93 -4.29
C GLU A 252 10.41 17.76 -4.86
N HIS A 253 10.24 16.55 -4.34
CA HIS A 253 10.92 15.38 -4.88
C HIS A 253 10.51 15.10 -6.34
N GLU A 254 9.22 15.19 -6.67
CA GLU A 254 8.74 15.02 -8.05
C GLU A 254 9.26 16.12 -8.98
N LYS A 255 9.41 17.36 -8.50
CA LYS A 255 10.05 18.45 -9.27
C LYS A 255 11.51 18.12 -9.56
N GLU A 256 12.27 17.67 -8.56
CA GLU A 256 13.66 17.28 -8.71
C GLU A 256 13.81 16.12 -9.72
N GLU A 257 13.00 15.07 -9.59
CA GLU A 257 13.03 13.95 -10.52
C GLU A 257 12.59 14.36 -11.92
N SER A 258 11.58 15.21 -12.06
CA SER A 258 11.09 15.68 -13.36
C SER A 258 12.16 16.45 -14.15
N ALA A 259 13.06 17.14 -13.46
CA ALA A 259 14.17 17.87 -14.08
C ALA A 259 15.15 16.95 -14.83
N CYS A 260 15.16 15.65 -14.52
CA CYS A 260 15.99 14.64 -15.18
C CYS A 260 15.38 14.11 -16.50
N TYR A 261 14.14 14.49 -16.84
CA TYR A 261 13.46 14.07 -18.06
C TYR A 261 13.54 15.16 -19.15
N ARG A 262 13.64 14.73 -20.41
CA ARG A 262 13.53 15.61 -21.59
C ARG A 262 12.52 15.07 -22.59
N VAL A 263 11.76 15.97 -23.21
CA VAL A 263 10.87 15.63 -24.32
C VAL A 263 11.71 15.30 -25.56
N ALA A 264 11.43 14.17 -26.20
CA ALA A 264 12.03 13.76 -27.45
C ALA A 264 11.02 13.94 -28.60
N GLY A 265 11.40 14.66 -29.65
CA GLY A 265 10.61 14.78 -30.88
C GLY A 265 9.55 15.90 -30.91
N GLY A 266 9.62 16.88 -30.01
CA GLY A 266 8.65 17.98 -29.91
C GLY A 266 7.42 17.64 -29.04
N ILE A 267 6.61 18.65 -28.72
CA ILE A 267 5.37 18.47 -27.93
C ILE A 267 4.25 18.09 -28.89
N ILE A 268 4.16 16.80 -29.22
CA ILE A 268 3.02 16.18 -29.90
C ILE A 268 2.29 15.29 -28.89
N ASN A 269 0.98 15.08 -29.07
CA ASN A 269 0.19 14.17 -28.24
C ASN A 269 -0.18 12.90 -29.04
N PRO A 270 0.19 11.68 -28.59
CA PRO A 270 1.10 11.39 -27.48
C PRO A 270 2.57 11.72 -27.82
N GLY A 271 3.33 12.13 -26.82
CA GLY A 271 4.75 12.47 -26.92
C GLY A 271 5.66 11.39 -26.32
N TYR A 272 6.97 11.61 -26.42
CA TYR A 272 7.96 10.75 -25.77
C TYR A 272 8.83 11.55 -24.81
N VAL A 273 9.09 11.01 -23.63
CA VAL A 273 10.07 11.55 -22.68
C VAL A 273 11.22 10.56 -22.53
N VAL A 274 12.41 11.11 -22.32
CA VAL A 274 13.64 10.35 -22.10
C VAL A 274 14.21 10.78 -20.75
N HIS A 275 14.42 9.81 -19.87
CA HIS A 275 15.17 10.03 -18.63
C HIS A 275 16.67 10.02 -18.92
N ARG A 276 17.41 11.03 -18.43
CA ARG A 276 18.86 11.12 -18.58
C ARG A 276 19.52 10.90 -17.23
N ASN A 277 19.64 9.65 -16.79
CA ASN A 277 20.34 9.36 -15.54
C ASN A 277 21.86 9.36 -15.77
N GLY A 278 22.61 10.22 -15.10
CA GLY A 278 24.02 10.50 -15.36
C GLY A 278 25.01 9.36 -15.10
N GLN A 279 24.56 8.16 -14.77
CA GLN A 279 25.42 7.00 -14.44
C GLN A 279 25.20 5.75 -15.30
N GLN A 280 24.20 5.70 -16.18
CA GLN A 280 24.01 4.58 -17.11
C GLN A 280 23.46 5.06 -18.45
N ASP A 281 24.02 4.56 -19.57
CA ASP A 281 23.59 4.78 -20.97
C ASP A 281 22.17 4.27 -21.30
N ARG A 282 21.32 4.03 -20.29
CA ARG A 282 19.98 3.50 -20.48
C ARG A 282 19.03 4.67 -20.77
N ILE A 283 18.77 4.90 -22.05
CA ILE A 283 17.69 5.77 -22.54
C ILE A 283 16.37 5.10 -22.16
N ASP A 284 15.80 5.48 -21.03
CA ASP A 284 14.44 5.07 -20.67
C ASP A 284 13.44 5.97 -21.38
N ARG A 285 12.94 5.50 -22.53
CA ARG A 285 11.96 6.21 -23.35
C ARG A 285 10.55 5.81 -22.93
N ARG A 286 9.77 6.78 -22.46
CA ARG A 286 8.35 6.59 -22.08
C ARG A 286 7.45 7.35 -23.04
N ARG A 287 6.30 6.77 -23.38
CA ARG A 287 5.24 7.46 -24.13
C ARG A 287 4.30 8.14 -23.13
N VAL A 288 4.02 9.42 -23.34
CA VAL A 288 3.19 10.25 -22.48
C VAL A 288 2.02 10.79 -23.29
N ASP A 289 0.82 10.65 -22.75
CA ASP A 289 -0.37 11.34 -23.26
C ASP A 289 -0.63 12.55 -22.36
N TRP A 290 -0.42 13.74 -22.90
CA TRP A 290 -0.50 15.00 -22.15
C TRP A 290 -1.95 15.37 -21.82
N GLU A 291 -2.89 15.03 -22.69
CA GLU A 291 -4.30 15.33 -22.52
C GLU A 291 -4.95 14.38 -21.52
N ALA A 292 -4.65 13.08 -21.63
CA ALA A 292 -5.14 12.08 -20.70
C ALA A 292 -4.37 12.10 -19.36
N GLY A 293 -3.22 12.77 -19.29
CA GLY A 293 -2.36 12.76 -18.11
C GLY A 293 -1.81 11.37 -17.79
N THR A 294 -1.50 10.57 -18.82
CA THR A 294 -1.06 9.18 -18.67
C THR A 294 0.36 8.98 -19.19
N CYS A 295 1.07 7.99 -18.64
CA CYS A 295 2.40 7.61 -19.09
C CYS A 295 2.56 6.09 -19.13
N THR A 296 3.38 5.57 -20.03
CA THR A 296 3.72 4.14 -20.08
C THR A 296 4.53 3.64 -18.87
N CYS A 297 4.96 4.52 -17.96
CA CYS A 297 5.49 4.12 -16.66
C CYS A 297 4.42 3.94 -15.58
N TYR A 298 3.15 4.24 -15.88
CA TYR A 298 1.99 4.20 -14.99
C TYR A 298 2.07 5.07 -13.72
N ARG A 299 3.21 5.71 -13.44
CA ARG A 299 3.40 6.55 -12.24
C ARG A 299 2.36 7.66 -12.15
N PRO A 300 2.08 8.48 -13.18
CA PRO A 300 1.00 9.47 -13.09
C PRO A 300 -0.36 8.85 -12.74
N GLN A 301 -0.67 7.68 -13.31
CA GLN A 301 -1.93 6.97 -13.05
C GLN A 301 -2.04 6.45 -11.61
N GLN A 302 -0.91 6.21 -10.95
CA GLN A 302 -0.86 5.81 -9.54
C GLN A 302 -1.16 6.94 -8.54
N TYR A 303 -1.05 8.21 -8.96
CA TYR A 303 -1.24 9.38 -8.08
C TYR A 303 -2.34 10.34 -8.53
N ALA A 304 -2.64 10.42 -9.83
CA ALA A 304 -3.58 11.39 -10.36
C ALA A 304 -5.02 10.99 -10.06
N GLY A 305 -5.75 11.87 -9.39
CA GLY A 305 -7.20 12.00 -9.54
C GLY A 305 -7.51 12.24 -11.02
N GLY A 306 -7.71 11.18 -11.80
CA GLY A 306 -7.92 11.30 -13.25
C GLY A 306 -8.87 12.43 -13.60
N ARG A 307 -8.39 13.40 -14.37
CA ARG A 307 -9.26 14.15 -15.28
C ARG A 307 -9.69 13.15 -16.35
N LYS A 308 -10.69 12.32 -16.06
CA LYS A 308 -11.56 11.89 -17.16
C LYS A 308 -12.19 13.19 -17.64
N GLY A 309 -11.86 13.61 -18.86
CA GLY A 309 -12.41 14.82 -19.44
C GLY A 309 -13.93 14.79 -19.32
N GLU A 310 -14.47 15.62 -18.43
CA GLU A 310 -15.81 16.15 -18.61
C GLU A 310 -15.73 16.95 -19.91
N ARG A 311 -16.12 16.30 -21.01
CA ARG A 311 -16.63 17.05 -22.16
C ARG A 311 -17.85 17.78 -21.62
N VAL A 312 -17.65 19.03 -21.25
CA VAL A 312 -18.75 19.99 -21.17
C VAL A 312 -19.38 19.95 -22.56
N GLY A 313 -20.58 19.38 -22.64
CA GLY A 313 -21.38 19.46 -23.84
C GLY A 313 -21.56 20.93 -24.14
N ALA A 314 -21.01 21.38 -25.27
CA ALA A 314 -21.49 22.59 -25.91
C ALA A 314 -22.93 22.26 -26.36
N GLU A 315 -23.91 22.69 -25.57
CA GLU A 315 -25.23 22.99 -26.09
C GLU A 315 -25.03 24.18 -27.03
N GLU A 316 -25.09 23.92 -28.34
CA GLU A 316 -25.31 24.95 -29.35
C GLU A 316 -26.81 25.25 -29.37
N GLU A 317 -27.18 26.44 -28.89
CA GLU A 317 -28.30 27.23 -29.44
C GLU A 317 -27.88 27.85 -30.78
#